data_AF-A0AA43CWI6-F1
#
_entry.id   AF-A0AA43CWI6-F1
#
_cell.length_a   1.000
_cell.length_b   1.000
_cell.length_c   1.000
_cell.angle_alpha   90.00
_cell.angle_beta   90.00
_cell.angle_gamma   90.00
#
_symmetry.space_group_name_H-M   'P 1'
#
loop_
_entity.id
_entity.type
_entity.pdbx_description
1 polymer ?
#
loop_
_entity_poly.entity_id
_entity_poly.type
_entity_poly.pdbx_seq_one_letter_code
_entity_poly.pdbx_strand_id
1 'polypeptide(L)' 'MAFNLKTRIWQTGSLDWWAMLDNEDVYLGTREFPLPPEEGDEWHVKKTGDLFKVIDGEICRLGNKPYLGEEWLKDSLK' A
#
# COMPACT_ATOMS: atom_id res chain seq x y z
N MET A 1 -10.09 -17.61 2.65
CA MET A 1 -9.50 -17.17 3.93
C MET A 1 -10.04 -15.78 4.19
N ALA A 2 -10.81 -15.60 5.26
CA ALA A 2 -11.30 -14.28 5.63
C ALA A 2 -10.17 -13.58 6.38
N PHE A 3 -9.57 -12.57 5.76
CA PHE A 3 -8.70 -11.65 6.48
C PHE A 3 -9.57 -10.95 7.52
N ASN A 4 -9.13 -10.88 8.78
CA ASN A 4 -9.90 -10.23 9.85
C ASN A 4 -9.83 -8.70 9.75
N LEU A 5 -9.96 -8.17 8.53
CA LEU A 5 -9.97 -6.76 8.19
C LEU A 5 -11.41 -6.29 8.09
N LYS A 6 -11.74 -5.16 8.73
CA LYS A 6 -13.01 -4.45 8.50
C LYS A 6 -13.00 -3.71 7.17
N THR A 7 -11.82 -3.28 6.72
CA THR A 7 -11.64 -2.62 5.43
C THR A 7 -11.90 -3.57 4.27
N ARG A 8 -12.72 -3.14 3.31
CA ARG A 8 -12.92 -3.89 2.07
C ARG A 8 -11.67 -3.75 1.20
N ILE A 9 -11.04 -4.88 0.90
CA ILE A 9 -9.91 -4.97 -0.02
C ILE A 9 -10.24 -5.88 -1.19
N TRP A 10 -9.65 -5.59 -2.35
CA TRP A 10 -9.74 -6.45 -3.52
C TRP A 10 -8.45 -6.37 -4.33
N GLN A 11 -8.24 -7.40 -5.13
CA GLN A 11 -7.10 -7.49 -6.04
C GLN A 11 -7.59 -7.35 -7.48
N THR A 12 -6.85 -6.64 -8.32
CA THR A 12 -7.08 -6.60 -9.76
C THR A 12 -6.28 -7.69 -10.49
N GLY A 13 -6.56 -7.87 -11.79
CA GLY A 13 -5.85 -8.83 -12.66
C GLY A 13 -4.35 -8.56 -12.81
N SER A 14 -3.88 -7.37 -12.43
CA SER A 14 -2.48 -6.97 -12.48
C SER A 14 -1.71 -7.21 -11.17
N LEU A 15 -2.30 -7.95 -10.22
CA LEU A 15 -1.78 -8.10 -8.85
C LEU A 15 -1.74 -6.77 -8.06
N ASP A 16 -2.52 -5.78 -8.48
CA ASP A 16 -2.69 -4.54 -7.72
C ASP A 16 -3.72 -4.75 -6.61
N TRP A 17 -3.37 -4.36 -5.39
CA TRP A 17 -4.25 -4.34 -4.25
C TRP A 17 -4.89 -2.97 -4.08
N TRP A 18 -6.19 -2.99 -3.81
CA TRP A 18 -7.01 -1.82 -3.61
C TRP A 18 -7.85 -1.99 -2.37
N ALA A 19 -8.17 -0.88 -1.72
CA ALA A 19 -9.08 -0.80 -0.61
C ALA A 19 -10.09 0.32 -0.80
N MET A 20 -11.26 0.14 -0.20
CA MET A 20 -12.25 1.20 -0.07
C MET A 20 -12.02 1.87 1.28
N LEU A 21 -11.41 3.06 1.25
CA LEU A 21 -11.18 3.92 2.41
C LEU A 21 -12.02 5.18 2.25
N ASP A 22 -12.81 5.55 3.24
CA ASP A 22 -13.67 6.76 3.18
C ASP A 22 -14.56 6.86 1.91
N ASN A 23 -15.02 5.70 1.41
CA ASN A 23 -15.80 5.59 0.16
C ASN A 23 -15.03 6.00 -1.12
N GLU A 24 -13.70 5.99 -1.07
CA GLU A 24 -12.81 6.18 -2.20
C GLU A 24 -11.99 4.91 -2.46
N ASP A 25 -11.70 4.64 -3.74
CA ASP A 25 -10.83 3.55 -4.17
C ASP A 25 -9.36 3.96 -3.98
N VAL A 26 -8.70 3.37 -2.97
CA VAL A 26 -7.31 3.67 -2.61
C VAL A 26 -6.40 2.51 -3.01
N TYR A 27 -5.34 2.85 -3.73
CA TYR A 27 -4.31 1.90 -4.14
C TYR A 27 -3.38 1.54 -2.98
N LEU A 28 -3.28 0.26 -2.65
CA LEU A 28 -2.50 -0.26 -1.52
C LEU A 28 -1.14 -0.83 -1.93
N GLY A 29 -0.83 -0.93 -3.22
CA GLY A 29 0.42 -1.51 -3.70
C GLY A 29 0.22 -2.85 -4.40
N THR A 30 1.34 -3.51 -4.74
CA THR A 30 1.31 -4.82 -5.42
C THR A 30 1.94 -5.87 -4.53
N ARG A 31 3.24 -6.11 -4.69
CA ARG A 31 4.03 -7.06 -3.90
C ARG A 31 4.39 -6.52 -2.52
N GLU A 32 4.26 -5.21 -2.30
CA GLU A 32 4.51 -4.61 -1.00
C GLU A 32 3.37 -4.90 0.01
N PHE A 33 2.19 -5.28 -0.47
CA PHE A 33 1.04 -5.53 0.39
C PHE A 33 1.23 -6.84 1.20
N PRO A 34 1.15 -6.80 2.54
CA PRO A 34 1.32 -7.98 3.38
C PRO A 34 0.15 -8.95 3.22
N LEU A 35 0.45 -10.23 3.02
CA LEU A 35 -0.53 -11.30 2.84
C LEU A 35 -0.16 -12.51 3.72
N PRO A 36 -0.94 -12.83 4.77
CA PRO A 36 -2.13 -12.11 5.26
C PRO A 36 -1.75 -10.80 5.97
N PRO A 37 -2.56 -9.74 5.87
CA PRO A 37 -2.38 -8.54 6.69
C PRO A 37 -2.78 -8.83 8.15
N GLU A 38 -1.86 -8.57 9.07
CA GLU A 38 -2.04 -8.71 10.51
C GLU A 38 -2.08 -7.34 11.21
N GLU A 39 -2.49 -7.31 12.47
CA GLU A 39 -2.55 -6.05 13.23
C GLU A 39 -1.14 -5.48 13.45
N GLY A 40 -0.98 -4.19 13.15
CA GLY A 40 0.30 -3.50 13.26
C GLY A 40 1.18 -3.59 12.01
N ASP A 41 0.79 -4.37 10.99
CA ASP A 41 1.49 -4.39 9.70
C ASP A 41 1.54 -2.99 9.09
N GLU A 42 2.73 -2.59 8.65
CA GLU A 42 2.97 -1.32 7.97
C GLU A 42 3.73 -1.59 6.68
N TRP A 43 3.28 -0.98 5.58
CA TRP A 43 3.98 -1.06 4.31
C TRP A 43 3.99 0.27 3.59
N HIS A 44 5.01 0.44 2.75
CA HIS A 44 5.22 1.62 1.93
C HIS A 44 4.99 1.29 0.47
N VAL A 45 4.04 1.99 -0.14
CA VAL A 45 3.70 1.84 -1.55
C VAL A 45 4.71 2.62 -2.40
N LYS A 46 5.56 1.93 -3.13
CA LYS A 46 6.62 2.58 -3.92
C LYS A 46 6.07 3.41 -5.08
N LYS A 47 4.92 3.01 -5.62
CA LYS A 47 4.31 3.65 -6.80
C LYS A 47 3.71 5.03 -6.50
N THR A 48 3.07 5.18 -5.34
CA THR A 48 2.37 6.42 -4.93
C THR A 48 3.10 7.14 -3.80
N GLY A 49 3.97 6.44 -3.07
CA GLY A 49 4.64 6.93 -1.87
C GLY A 49 3.81 6.79 -0.60
N ASP A 50 2.59 6.25 -0.65
CA ASP A 50 1.73 6.16 0.53
C ASP A 50 2.23 5.13 1.53
N LEU A 51 2.19 5.49 2.82
CA LEU A 51 2.39 4.57 3.93
C LEU A 51 1.04 4.18 4.49
N PHE A 52 0.82 2.88 4.63
CA PHE A 52 -0.37 2.30 5.22
C PHE A 52 -0.01 1.45 6.43
N LYS A 53 -0.93 1.40 7.39
CA LYS A 53 -0.81 0.55 8.58
C LYS A 53 -2.14 -0.07 8.96
N VAL A 54 -2.13 -1.32 9.41
CA VAL A 54 -3.31 -1.97 9.99
C VAL A 54 -3.44 -1.58 11.46
N ILE A 55 -4.56 -0.96 11.82
CA ILE A 55 -4.91 -0.54 13.18
C ILE A 55 -6.32 -1.03 13.48
N ASP A 56 -6.51 -1.85 14.51
CA ASP A 56 -7.82 -2.41 14.90
C ASP A 56 -8.53 -3.18 13.75
N GLY A 57 -7.74 -3.86 12.91
CA GLY A 57 -8.24 -4.52 11.70
C GLY A 57 -8.70 -3.57 10.60
N GLU A 58 -8.32 -2.30 10.63
CA GLU A 58 -8.61 -1.31 9.59
C GLU A 58 -7.33 -0.79 8.96
N ILE A 59 -7.32 -0.61 7.63
CA ILE A 59 -6.17 -0.05 6.92
C ILE A 59 -6.24 1.48 7.03
N CYS A 60 -5.28 2.07 7.74
CA CYS A 60 -5.15 3.52 7.89
C CYS A 60 -3.98 4.04 7.06
N ARG A 61 -4.20 5.11 6.30
CA ARG A 61 -3.13 5.85 5.62
C ARG A 61 -2.40 6.73 6.64
N LEU A 62 -1.13 6.43 6.91
CA LEU A 62 -0.30 7.19 7.85
C LEU A 62 0.26 8.48 7.23
N GLY A 63 0.51 8.48 5.93
CA GLY A 63 1.04 9.63 5.23
C GLY A 63 1.49 9.30 3.81
N ASN A 64 2.01 10.31 3.11
CA ASN A 64 2.58 10.16 1.78
C ASN A 64 4.05 10.57 1.83
N LYS A 65 4.93 9.60 1.58
CA LYS A 65 6.37 9.80 1.41
C LYS A 65 6.74 9.34 0.00
N PRO A 66 6.81 10.26 -0.99
CA PRO A 66 7.14 9.88 -2.35
C PRO A 66 8.45 9.09 -2.36
N TYR A 67 8.38 7.85 -2.88
CA TYR A 67 9.57 7.05 -3.10
C TYR A 67 10.29 7.64 -4.31
N LEU A 68 11.18 8.61 -4.04
CA LEU A 68 12.15 9.13 -5.00
C LEU A 68 13.15 8.00 -5.27
N GLY A 69 12.73 7.03 -6.07
CA GLY A 69 13.57 5.93 -6.50
C GLY A 69 14.80 6.51 -7.17
N GLU A 70 15.95 6.38 -6.51
CA GLU A 70 17.31 6.53 -7.04
C GLU A 70 17.45 7.40 -8.31
N GLU A 71 16.97 8.65 -8.27
CA GLU A 71 17.16 9.59 -9.38
C GLU A 71 18.64 9.95 -9.57
N TRP A 72 19.52 9.52 -8.65
CA TRP A 72 20.97 9.61 -8.77
C TRP A 72 21.57 8.75 -9.88
N LEU A 73 20.85 7.74 -10.42
CA LEU A 73 21.36 6.92 -11.52
C LEU A 73 21.27 7.60 -12.90
N LYS A 74 20.47 8.66 -13.04
CA LYS A 74 20.27 9.36 -14.33
C LYS A 74 21.34 10.41 -14.63
N ASP A 75 22.08 10.87 -13.62
CA ASP A 75 23.12 11.89 -13.78
C ASP A 75 24.51 11.29 -14.04
N SER A 76 24.74 10.02 -13.69
CA SER A 76 26.04 9.35 -13.86
C SER A 76 26.29 8.79 -15.27
N LEU A 77 25.42 9.11 -16.24
CA LEU A 77 25.48 8.65 -17.63
C LEU A 77 25.59 9.82 -18.64
N LYS A 78 26.13 10.96 -18.20
CA LYS A 78 26.52 12.08 -19.06
C LYS A 78 28.03 12.20 -19.20
#